data_AF-A0A8S0SDV6-F1
#
_entry.id   AF-A0A8S0SDV6-F1
#
_cell.length_a   1.000
_cell.length_b   1.000
_cell.length_c   1.000
_cell.angle_alpha   90.00
_cell.angle_beta   90.00
_cell.angle_gamma   90.00
#
_symmetry.space_group_name_H-M   'P 1'
#
loop_
_entity.id
_entity.type
_entity.pdbx_description
1 polymer ?
#
loop_
_entity_poly.entity_id
_entity_poly.type
_entity_poly.pdbx_seq_one_letter_code
_entity_poly.pdbx_strand_id
1 'polypeptide(L)' 'MFSSKLGITAGQKLIQESEEKLHKVLDIYEERLSKNKYLAGDFFSLADLGHLPFHR' A
#
# COMPACT_ATOMS: atom_id res chain seq x y z
N MET A 1 -3.15 -14.61 3.92
CA MET A 1 -3.64 -15.06 5.24
C MET A 1 -2.49 -15.08 6.25
N PHE A 2 -2.05 -13.91 6.71
CA PHE A 2 -0.94 -13.77 7.67
C PHE A 2 -1.42 -13.88 9.13
N SER A 3 -2.63 -13.44 9.42
CA SER A 3 -3.27 -13.44 10.75
C SER A 3 -3.52 -14.85 11.30
N SER A 4 -4.02 -15.77 10.47
CA SER A 4 -4.30 -17.16 10.88
C SER A 4 -3.05 -17.93 11.29
N LYS A 5 -1.89 -17.63 10.69
CA LYS A 5 -0.60 -18.27 11.03
C LYS A 5 0.04 -17.72 12.32
N LEU A 6 -0.38 -16.54 12.77
CA LEU A 6 0.15 -15.87 13.96
C LEU A 6 -0.80 -15.96 15.18
N GLY A 7 -1.95 -16.63 15.05
CA GLY A 7 -2.94 -16.72 16.13
C GLY A 7 -3.63 -15.39 16.46
N ILE A 8 -3.50 -14.39 15.59
CA ILE A 8 -4.06 -13.05 15.79
C ILE A 8 -5.44 -13.02 15.14
N THR A 9 -6.49 -13.17 15.94
CA THR A 9 -7.86 -12.82 15.52
C THR A 9 -7.95 -11.30 15.41
N ALA A 10 -7.75 -10.77 14.21
CA ALA A 10 -7.96 -9.35 13.95
C ALA A 10 -9.44 -9.01 14.19
N GLY A 11 -9.71 -8.11 15.14
CA GLY A 11 -11.07 -7.66 15.39
C GLY A 11 -11.65 -7.00 14.13
N GLN A 12 -12.89 -7.32 13.76
CA GLN A 12 -13.53 -6.84 12.54
C GLN A 12 -13.45 -5.30 12.40
N LYS A 13 -13.56 -4.56 13.50
CA LYS A 13 -13.37 -3.10 13.53
C LYS A 13 -11.97 -2.66 13.08
N LEU A 14 -10.93 -3.34 13.56
CA LEU A 14 -9.54 -3.05 13.17
C LEU A 14 -9.28 -3.36 11.70
N ILE A 15 -9.89 -4.43 11.18
CA ILE A 15 -9.80 -4.77 9.75
C ILE A 15 -10.41 -3.63 8.94
N GLN A 16 -11.63 -3.21 9.26
CA GLN A 16 -12.32 -2.15 8.53
C GLN A 16 -11.58 -0.82 8.58
N GLU A 17 -11.06 -0.42 9.75
CA GLU A 17 -10.21 0.78 9.88
C GLU A 17 -8.92 0.68 9.05
N SER A 18 -8.32 -0.51 8.96
CA SER A 18 -7.12 -0.73 8.15
C SER A 18 -7.43 -0.69 6.64
N GLU A 19 -8.58 -1.21 6.23
CA GLU A 19 -9.07 -1.18 4.84
C GLU A 19 -9.35 0.26 4.41
N GLU A 20 -10.03 1.06 5.24
CA GLU A 20 -10.27 2.48 4.96
C GLU A 20 -8.97 3.28 4.83
N LYS A 21 -8.00 3.02 5.72
CA LYS A 21 -6.67 3.65 5.64
C LYS A 21 -5.92 3.23 4.38
N LEU A 22 -5.98 1.95 4.04
CA LEU A 22 -5.33 1.42 2.84
C LEU A 22 -5.93 2.03 1.57
N HIS A 23 -7.25 2.13 1.49
CA HIS A 23 -7.95 2.77 0.38
C HIS A 23 -7.45 4.20 0.15
N LYS A 24 -7.40 5.02 1.21
CA LYS A 24 -6.89 6.41 1.10
C LYS A 24 -5.45 6.49 0.57
N VAL A 25 -4.59 5.54 0.93
CA VAL A 25 -3.22 5.49 0.42
C VAL A 25 -3.21 5.11 -1.07
N LEU A 26 -4.05 4.17 -1.47
CA LEU A 26 -4.17 3.77 -2.87
C LEU A 26 -4.71 4.91 -3.75
N ASP A 27 -5.65 5.71 -3.25
CA ASP A 27 -6.15 6.90 -3.97
C ASP A 27 -5.02 7.90 -4.26
N ILE A 28 -4.11 8.11 -3.29
CA ILE A 28 -2.93 8.97 -3.46
C ILE A 28 -1.99 8.42 -4.52
N TYR A 29 -1.82 7.11 -4.60
CA TYR A 29 -0.98 6.49 -5.63
C TYR A 29 -1.60 6.67 -7.00
N GLU A 30 -2.90 6.44 -7.14
CA GLU A 30 -3.61 6.63 -8.40
C GLU A 30 -3.49 8.08 -8.87
N GLU A 31 -3.73 9.05 -7.98
CA GLU A 31 -3.59 10.46 -8.33
C GLU A 31 -2.17 10.80 -8.79
N ARG A 32 -1.14 10.31 -8.09
CA ARG A 32 0.26 10.59 -8.43
C ARG A 32 0.71 9.91 -9.72
N LEU A 33 0.35 8.64 -9.91
CA LEU A 33 0.75 7.85 -11.07
C LEU A 33 -0.08 8.18 -12.32
N SER A 34 -1.27 8.74 -12.16
CA SER A 34 -2.03 9.30 -13.30
C SER A 34 -1.35 10.51 -13.93
N LYS A 35 -0.56 11.26 -13.14
CA LYS A 35 0.12 12.49 -13.55
C LYS A 35 1.60 12.29 -13.85
N ASN A 36 2.23 11.32 -13.20
CA ASN A 36 3.68 11.10 -13.25
C ASN A 36 3.99 9.64 -13.60
N LYS A 37 5.11 9.41 -14.28
CA LYS A 37 5.51 8.06 -14.68
C LYS A 37 5.92 7.16 -13.50
N TYR A 38 6.40 7.77 -12.42
CA TYR A 38 6.89 7.11 -11.21
C TYR A 38 6.36 7.83 -9.96
N LEU A 39 6.47 7.21 -8.78
CA LEU A 39 5.98 7.79 -7.52
C LEU A 39 6.66 9.11 -7.14
N ALA A 40 7.90 9.31 -7.61
CA ALA A 40 8.67 10.54 -7.39
C ALA A 40 8.66 11.52 -8.59
N GLY A 41 7.87 11.27 -9.64
CA GLY A 41 7.83 12.12 -10.82
C GLY A 41 8.24 11.39 -12.09
N ASP A 42 9.09 12.02 -12.90
CA ASP A 42 9.45 11.53 -14.24
C ASP A 42 10.63 10.54 -14.25
N PHE A 43 11.31 10.35 -13.12
CA PHE A 43 12.42 9.42 -12.98
C PHE A 43 12.17 8.40 -11.86
N PHE A 44 12.69 7.19 -12.06
CA PHE A 44 12.61 6.12 -11.08
C PHE A 44 13.55 6.41 -9.92
N SER A 45 13.06 6.26 -8.69
CA SER A 45 13.74 6.70 -7.48
C SER A 45 13.69 5.64 -6.36
N LEU A 46 14.32 5.95 -5.22
CA LEU A 46 14.23 5.12 -4.02
C LEU A 46 12.79 4.97 -3.52
N ALA A 47 11.93 5.97 -3.74
CA ALA A 47 10.52 5.87 -3.38
C ALA A 47 9.88 4.70 -4.13
N ASP A 48 10.19 4.52 -5.41
CA ASP A 48 9.65 3.41 -6.20
C ASP A 48 10.17 2.07 -5.67
N LEU A 49 11.48 1.95 -5.41
CA LEU A 49 12.07 0.72 -4.85
C LEU A 49 11.44 0.29 -3.52
N GLY A 50 11.21 1.24 -2.61
CA GLY A 50 10.65 0.95 -1.28
C GLY A 50 9.16 0.57 -1.30
N HIS A 51 8.45 0.93 -2.38
CA HIS A 51 7.02 0.64 -2.53
C HIS A 51 6.73 -0.51 -3.50
N LEU A 52 7.74 -0.97 -4.25
CA LEU A 52 7.63 -2.21 -4.99
C LEU A 52 7.44 -3.37 -4.00
N PRO A 53 6.41 -4.22 -4.17
CA PRO A 53 6.31 -5.42 -3.37
C PRO A 53 7.57 -6.25 -3.63
N PHE A 54 8.39 -6.46 -2.59
CA PHE A 54 9.54 -7.34 -2.66
C PHE A 54 9.08 -8.66 -3.29
N HIS A 55 9.49 -8.90 -4.54
CA HIS A 55 9.23 -10.16 -5.19
C HIS A 55 10.26 -11.16 -4.70
N ARG A 56 9.77 -12.36 -4.41
CA ARG A 56 10.51 -13.51 -3.89
C ARG A 56 11.71 -13.87 -4.75
#